data_AF-A0A6A0HC37-F1
#
_entry.id   AF-A0A6A0HC37-F1
#
_cell.length_a   1.000
_cell.length_b   1.000
_cell.length_c   1.000
_cell.angle_alpha   90.00
_cell.angle_beta   90.00
_cell.angle_gamma   90.00
#
_symmetry.space_group_name_H-M   'P 1'
#
loop_
_entity.id
_entity.type
_entity.pdbx_description
1 polymer ?
#
loop_
_entity_poly.entity_id
_entity_poly.type
_entity_poly.pdbx_seq_one_letter_code
_entity_poly.pdbx_strand_id
1 'polypeptide(L)'
;MTFRRDSDIIFTHGFVVSKEDAAFLPQPWVRHPPRLRQLPFYKRKVAVAFISHCVSLGRRMDYIRELSEFVPVDIYGKCGKLSCGASRYVGSSPEIEDDTCILEAAENYLFYLSFENSIADDYVTEKLYNILFYPVVPIVFGGVNYSDILPPNSFIPALEYKPADLAILILKLSHDETRYNAMLEWRNRYQVSKVGTRRIYCDLCTKLRTTKLYEEKLYDDFEDWFGTQSHCRKYTTDGVVPST
;
A
#
# COMPACT_ATOMS: atom_id res chain seq x y z
N MET A 1 -0.99 -3.03 -20.56
CA MET A 1 -1.41 -3.45 -19.20
C MET A 1 -0.80 -2.46 -18.23
N THR A 2 -1.59 -1.71 -17.47
CA THR A 2 -1.09 -0.64 -16.58
C THR A 2 -1.89 -0.60 -15.28
N PHE A 3 -1.48 0.22 -14.30
CA PHE A 3 -2.22 0.37 -13.04
C PHE A 3 -3.55 1.13 -13.19
N ARG A 4 -3.74 1.90 -14.27
CA ARG A 4 -4.96 2.70 -14.47
C ARG A 4 -6.19 1.79 -14.58
N ARG A 5 -7.28 2.13 -13.89
CA ARG A 5 -8.53 1.32 -13.87
C ARG A 5 -9.23 1.30 -15.23
N ASP A 6 -8.98 2.30 -16.07
CA ASP A 6 -9.47 2.33 -17.45
C ASP A 6 -8.55 1.59 -18.42
N SER A 7 -7.50 0.90 -17.98
CA SER A 7 -6.73 0.01 -18.87
C SER A 7 -7.56 -1.19 -19.33
N ASP A 8 -7.25 -1.71 -20.51
CA ASP A 8 -7.84 -2.99 -20.97
C ASP A 8 -7.53 -4.14 -20.02
N ILE A 9 -6.30 -4.16 -19.51
CA ILE A 9 -5.86 -5.13 -18.53
C ILE A 9 -5.21 -4.33 -17.41
N ILE A 10 -5.87 -4.35 -16.24
CA ILE A 10 -5.47 -3.60 -15.06
C ILE A 10 -4.43 -4.42 -14.30
N PHE A 11 -3.28 -3.82 -14.02
CA PHE A 11 -2.24 -4.39 -13.18
C PHE A 11 -2.46 -3.96 -11.73
N THR A 12 -2.83 -4.91 -10.87
CA THR A 12 -2.96 -4.69 -9.44
C THR A 12 -1.92 -5.51 -8.69
N HIS A 13 -1.40 -5.00 -7.58
CA HIS A 13 -0.44 -5.74 -6.74
C HIS A 13 -1.15 -6.64 -5.70
N GLY A 14 -2.45 -6.45 -5.52
CA GLY A 14 -3.29 -7.23 -4.64
C GLY A 14 -4.72 -6.69 -4.64
N PHE A 15 -5.57 -7.29 -3.81
CA PHE A 15 -6.94 -6.85 -3.59
C PHE A 15 -7.46 -7.34 -2.24
N VAL A 16 -8.49 -6.69 -1.72
CA VAL A 16 -9.20 -7.08 -0.50
C VAL A 16 -10.62 -7.48 -0.90
N VAL A 17 -11.09 -8.62 -0.41
CA VAL A 17 -12.45 -9.12 -0.62
C VAL A 17 -13.08 -9.52 0.70
N SER A 18 -14.40 -9.63 0.76
CA SER A 18 -15.08 -10.24 1.92
C SER A 18 -14.63 -11.70 2.09
N LYS A 19 -14.75 -12.27 3.28
CA LYS A 19 -14.44 -13.69 3.50
C LYS A 19 -15.44 -14.59 2.78
N GLU A 20 -16.67 -14.12 2.61
CA GLU A 20 -17.70 -14.76 1.81
C GLU A 20 -17.25 -14.85 0.34
N ASP A 21 -16.78 -13.74 -0.24
CA ASP A 21 -16.29 -13.70 -1.62
C ASP A 21 -14.98 -14.48 -1.78
N ALA A 22 -14.14 -14.50 -0.74
CA ALA A 22 -12.89 -15.25 -0.73
C ALA A 22 -13.10 -16.76 -0.95
N ALA A 23 -14.27 -17.30 -0.60
CA ALA A 23 -14.61 -18.70 -0.83
C ALA A 23 -14.71 -19.07 -2.32
N PHE A 24 -14.94 -18.10 -3.20
CA PHE A 24 -15.01 -18.28 -4.64
C PHE A 24 -13.65 -18.07 -5.34
N LEU A 25 -12.64 -17.59 -4.61
CA LEU A 25 -11.31 -17.42 -5.17
C LEU A 25 -10.62 -18.77 -5.35
N PRO A 26 -9.77 -18.92 -6.37
CA PRO A 26 -8.87 -20.07 -6.47
C PRO A 26 -8.09 -20.24 -5.17
N GLN A 27 -8.00 -21.48 -4.65
CA GLN A 27 -7.29 -21.77 -3.40
C GLN A 27 -5.88 -21.14 -3.31
N PRO A 28 -5.04 -21.11 -4.38
CA PRO A 28 -3.73 -20.46 -4.32
C PRO A 28 -3.77 -18.94 -4.10
N TRP A 29 -4.93 -18.30 -4.25
CA TRP A 29 -5.14 -16.85 -4.10
C TRP A 29 -5.52 -16.46 -2.68
N VAL A 30 -6.02 -17.42 -1.90
CA VAL A 30 -6.31 -17.26 -0.48
C VAL A 30 -5.08 -17.70 0.30
N ARG A 31 -4.38 -16.73 0.88
CA ARG A 31 -3.22 -16.99 1.75
C ARG A 31 -3.52 -16.54 3.16
N HIS A 32 -2.95 -17.25 4.14
CA HIS A 32 -3.04 -16.88 5.55
C HIS A 32 -1.69 -16.35 6.03
N PRO A 33 -1.67 -15.28 6.85
CA PRO A 33 -0.43 -14.79 7.42
C PRO A 33 0.25 -15.87 8.25
N PRO A 34 1.59 -15.94 8.23
CA PRO A 34 2.32 -16.84 9.09
C PRO A 34 2.08 -16.46 10.56
N ARG A 35 2.37 -17.40 11.46
CA ARG A 35 2.34 -17.12 12.89
C ARG A 35 3.42 -16.11 13.22
N LEU A 36 3.00 -14.92 13.65
CA LEU A 36 3.91 -13.83 14.03
C LEU A 36 4.40 -13.98 15.47
N ARG A 37 5.62 -13.51 15.72
CA ARG A 37 6.18 -13.30 17.06
C ARG A 37 6.02 -11.83 17.46
N GLN A 38 4.79 -11.33 17.44
CA GLN A 38 4.53 -9.93 17.73
C GLN A 38 4.94 -9.56 19.15
N LEU A 39 5.61 -8.42 19.29
CA LEU A 39 5.84 -7.84 20.60
C LEU A 39 4.50 -7.43 21.23
N PRO A 40 4.39 -7.49 22.58
CA PRO A 40 3.28 -6.86 23.29
C PRO A 40 3.11 -5.41 22.85
N PHE A 41 1.87 -4.92 22.78
CA PHE A 41 1.54 -3.59 22.26
C PHE A 41 2.45 -2.48 22.81
N TYR A 42 2.61 -2.42 24.14
CA TYR A 42 3.44 -1.41 24.83
C TYR A 42 4.96 -1.51 24.55
N LYS A 43 5.43 -2.58 23.89
CA LYS A 43 6.83 -2.76 23.47
C LYS A 43 7.05 -2.49 21.98
N ARG A 44 5.97 -2.34 21.20
CA ARG A 44 6.07 -2.04 19.77
C ARG A 44 6.50 -0.59 19.59
N LYS A 45 7.36 -0.36 18.61
CA LYS A 45 7.73 0.96 18.12
C LYS A 45 6.56 1.59 17.35
N VAL A 46 6.59 2.90 17.19
CA VAL A 46 5.46 3.65 16.65
C VAL A 46 5.29 3.41 15.15
N ALA A 47 6.17 3.94 14.30
CA ALA A 47 6.02 3.86 12.85
C ALA A 47 7.31 3.44 12.14
N VAL A 48 7.16 2.77 11.00
CA VAL A 48 8.28 2.34 10.14
C VAL A 48 8.00 2.60 8.66
N ALA A 49 9.05 2.90 7.90
CA ALA A 49 9.02 3.02 6.45
C ALA A 49 10.20 2.25 5.81
N PHE A 50 9.98 1.63 4.65
CA PHE A 50 11.01 0.93 3.88
C PHE A 50 11.17 1.62 2.52
N ILE A 51 12.23 2.41 2.37
CA ILE A 51 12.37 3.37 1.28
C ILE A 51 13.79 3.29 0.69
N SER A 52 13.85 2.93 -0.59
CA SER A 52 15.08 2.89 -1.38
C SER A 52 15.14 3.94 -2.50
N HIS A 53 14.02 4.61 -2.78
CA HIS A 53 13.90 5.67 -3.78
C HIS A 53 13.57 7.01 -3.11
N CYS A 54 14.58 7.86 -2.94
CA CYS A 54 14.52 9.01 -2.03
C CYS A 54 13.91 10.26 -2.67
N VAL A 55 14.14 10.46 -3.96
CA VAL A 55 13.59 11.57 -4.74
C VAL A 55 12.45 11.01 -5.57
N SER A 56 11.21 11.17 -5.11
CA SER A 56 10.02 10.62 -5.75
C SER A 56 9.12 11.75 -6.26
N LEU A 57 8.38 11.52 -7.35
CA LEU A 57 7.47 12.51 -7.94
C LEU A 57 6.47 13.07 -6.91
N GLY A 58 5.91 12.19 -6.07
CA GLY A 58 4.97 12.56 -5.01
C GLY A 58 5.61 13.28 -3.81
N ARG A 59 6.94 13.42 -3.77
CA ARG A 59 7.70 14.04 -2.65
C ARG A 59 7.44 13.40 -1.28
N ARG A 60 7.26 12.08 -1.22
CA ARG A 60 6.93 11.33 0.01
C ARG A 60 7.94 11.54 1.14
N MET A 61 9.23 11.69 0.81
CA MET A 61 10.27 11.90 1.81
C MET A 61 10.17 13.26 2.48
N ASP A 62 9.59 14.26 1.81
CA ASP A 62 9.41 15.58 2.41
C ASP A 62 8.32 15.50 3.49
N TYR A 63 7.19 14.85 3.18
CA TYR A 63 6.14 14.56 4.17
C TYR A 63 6.68 13.75 5.35
N ILE A 64 7.44 12.68 5.09
CA ILE A 64 8.01 11.83 6.15
C ILE A 64 8.97 12.62 7.04
N ARG A 65 9.83 13.49 6.46
CA ARG A 65 10.74 14.31 7.27
C ARG A 65 9.98 15.24 8.20
N GLU A 66 8.95 15.93 7.70
CA GLU A 66 8.10 16.78 8.54
C GLU A 66 7.36 15.99 9.62
N LEU A 67 6.84 14.80 9.29
CA LEU A 67 6.17 13.92 10.26
C LEU A 67 7.14 13.46 11.36
N SER A 68 8.38 13.12 10.99
CA SER A 68 9.42 12.64 11.90
C SER A 68 9.87 13.67 12.93
N GLU A 69 9.57 14.96 12.74
CA GLU A 69 9.81 16.00 13.75
C GLU A 69 8.86 15.87 14.95
N PHE A 70 7.70 15.22 14.77
CA PHE A 70 6.64 15.14 15.78
C PHE A 70 6.42 13.72 16.32
N VAL A 71 6.78 12.68 15.57
CA VAL A 71 6.60 11.28 15.97
C VAL A 71 7.78 10.42 15.51
N PRO A 72 8.26 9.44 16.30
CA PRO A 72 9.34 8.57 15.87
C PRO A 72 8.95 7.73 14.65
N VAL A 73 9.70 7.88 13.55
CA VAL A 73 9.59 7.05 12.34
C VAL A 73 10.94 6.42 12.05
N ASP A 74 10.99 5.09 12.12
CA ASP A 74 12.17 4.33 11.71
C ASP A 74 12.18 4.16 10.19
N ILE A 75 13.27 4.53 9.53
CA ILE A 75 13.39 4.47 8.07
C ILE A 75 14.47 3.45 7.69
N TYR A 76 14.03 2.38 7.04
CA TYR A 76 14.87 1.33 6.48
C TYR A 76 15.15 1.58 4.99
N GLY A 77 16.31 1.14 4.52
CA GLY A 77 16.72 1.22 3.11
C GLY A 77 17.59 2.45 2.81
N LYS A 78 17.84 2.70 1.52
CA LYS A 78 18.81 3.72 1.05
C LYS A 78 18.51 5.15 1.51
N CYS A 79 17.26 5.43 1.91
CA CYS A 79 16.82 6.76 2.33
C CYS A 79 16.78 6.93 3.86
N GLY A 80 17.19 5.92 4.62
CA GLY A 80 17.25 5.94 6.07
C GLY A 80 18.57 5.38 6.60
N LYS A 81 18.64 5.22 7.92
CA LYS A 81 19.84 4.71 8.62
C LYS A 81 19.76 3.22 8.95
N LEU A 82 18.57 2.62 8.83
CA LEU A 82 18.33 1.23 9.17
C LEU A 82 18.38 0.34 7.93
N SER A 83 18.74 -0.91 8.13
CA SER A 83 18.78 -1.93 7.08
C SER A 83 18.11 -3.20 7.58
N CYS A 84 17.37 -3.85 6.70
CA CYS A 84 16.77 -5.16 6.91
C CYS A 84 17.08 -5.96 5.65
N GLY A 85 17.65 -7.16 5.80
CA GLY A 85 18.01 -8.10 4.74
C GLY A 85 18.00 -7.57 3.29
N ALA A 86 17.36 -8.31 2.40
CA ALA A 86 16.88 -7.78 1.14
C ALA A 86 15.39 -8.11 1.09
N SER A 87 14.54 -7.12 0.79
CA SER A 87 13.12 -7.43 0.55
C SER A 87 13.06 -8.40 -0.63
N ARG A 88 12.56 -9.61 -0.36
CA ARG A 88 12.53 -10.70 -1.33
C ARG A 88 11.48 -10.45 -2.42
N TYR A 89 10.55 -9.53 -2.16
CA TYR A 89 9.52 -9.13 -3.10
C TYR A 89 10.06 -8.37 -4.32
N VAL A 90 11.26 -7.78 -4.23
CA VAL A 90 11.94 -7.14 -5.38
C VAL A 90 12.67 -8.20 -6.26
N GLY A 91 12.59 -9.49 -5.91
CA GLY A 91 13.22 -10.61 -6.62
C GLY A 91 12.28 -11.78 -6.94
N SER A 92 12.85 -12.87 -7.46
CA SER A 92 12.15 -14.06 -7.99
C SER A 92 11.42 -14.94 -6.96
N SER A 93 11.19 -14.46 -5.73
CA SER A 93 10.49 -15.22 -4.69
C SER A 93 9.18 -14.52 -4.28
N PRO A 94 8.02 -15.12 -4.59
CA PRO A 94 6.71 -14.48 -4.41
C PRO A 94 6.14 -14.58 -2.98
N GLU A 95 6.91 -15.05 -2.02
CA GLU A 95 6.42 -15.39 -0.67
C GLU A 95 6.79 -14.29 0.31
N ILE A 96 5.89 -13.31 0.50
CA ILE A 96 6.03 -12.26 1.51
C ILE A 96 6.12 -12.86 2.92
N GLU A 97 5.57 -14.07 3.11
CA GLU A 97 5.52 -14.80 4.37
C GLU A 97 6.92 -14.90 5.01
N ASP A 98 7.95 -14.90 4.17
CA ASP A 98 9.34 -14.98 4.58
C ASP A 98 10.12 -13.66 4.38
N ASP A 99 9.48 -12.58 3.93
CA ASP A 99 10.17 -11.30 3.76
C ASP A 99 10.52 -10.71 5.13
N THR A 100 11.82 -10.73 5.46
CA THR A 100 12.32 -10.34 6.77
C THR A 100 12.06 -8.87 7.08
N CYS A 101 11.99 -8.00 6.07
CA CYS A 101 11.67 -6.59 6.28
C CYS A 101 10.20 -6.39 6.63
N ILE A 102 9.30 -7.08 5.93
CA ILE A 102 7.87 -6.99 6.21
C ILE A 102 7.53 -7.67 7.54
N LEU A 103 8.17 -8.79 7.87
CA LEU A 103 8.05 -9.41 9.19
C LEU A 103 8.56 -8.49 10.30
N GLU A 104 9.71 -7.82 10.10
CA GLU A 104 10.23 -6.83 11.05
C GLU A 104 9.20 -5.74 11.34
N ALA A 105 8.51 -5.23 10.29
CA ALA A 105 7.40 -4.30 10.47
C ALA A 105 6.23 -4.92 11.26
N ALA A 106 5.81 -6.12 10.85
CA ALA A 106 4.67 -6.84 11.41
C ALA A 106 4.79 -7.19 12.90
N GLU A 107 6.01 -7.48 13.33
CA GLU A 107 6.30 -7.94 14.69
C GLU A 107 6.62 -6.79 15.64
N ASN A 108 7.25 -5.72 15.16
CA ASN A 108 7.85 -4.70 16.03
C ASN A 108 7.20 -3.31 15.96
N TYR A 109 6.36 -3.00 14.97
CA TYR A 109 5.84 -1.64 14.77
C TYR A 109 4.32 -1.60 14.73
N LEU A 110 3.71 -0.53 15.26
CA LEU A 110 2.26 -0.33 15.20
C LEU A 110 1.80 0.16 13.82
N PHE A 111 2.55 1.08 13.23
CA PHE A 111 2.21 1.69 11.95
C PHE A 111 3.26 1.41 10.89
N TYR A 112 2.80 1.18 9.66
CA TYR A 112 3.65 1.06 8.49
C TYR A 112 3.30 2.17 7.50
N LEU A 113 4.29 2.95 7.08
CA LEU A 113 4.12 3.99 6.08
C LEU A 113 4.11 3.36 4.67
N SER A 114 2.92 3.01 4.18
CA SER A 114 2.66 2.53 2.82
C SER A 114 2.68 3.68 1.81
N PHE A 115 3.79 4.40 1.75
CA PHE A 115 3.90 5.65 0.99
C PHE A 115 4.35 5.40 -0.45
N GLU A 116 3.48 5.74 -1.40
CA GLU A 116 3.76 5.60 -2.82
C GLU A 116 4.78 6.62 -3.34
N ASN A 117 5.46 6.26 -4.42
CA ASN A 117 6.42 7.16 -5.06
C ASN A 117 5.74 8.37 -5.72
N SER A 118 4.49 8.22 -6.14
CA SER A 118 3.71 9.21 -6.86
C SER A 118 2.32 9.32 -6.24
N ILE A 119 1.78 10.54 -6.18
CA ILE A 119 0.37 10.76 -5.85
C ILE A 119 -0.36 10.81 -7.19
N ALA A 120 -0.80 9.66 -7.70
CA ALA A 120 -1.49 9.58 -8.99
C ALA A 120 -2.76 8.77 -8.85
N ASP A 121 -3.73 9.05 -9.72
CA ASP A 121 -4.99 8.32 -9.75
C ASP A 121 -4.71 6.85 -10.04
N ASP A 122 -5.44 5.95 -9.38
CA ASP A 122 -5.30 4.49 -9.46
C ASP A 122 -3.92 3.90 -9.09
N TYR A 123 -2.92 4.72 -8.78
CA TYR A 123 -1.56 4.25 -8.50
C TYR A 123 -1.43 3.68 -7.09
N VAL A 124 -1.49 2.35 -7.00
CA VAL A 124 -1.32 1.58 -5.76
C VAL A 124 -0.46 0.35 -6.03
N THR A 125 0.52 0.12 -5.16
CA THR A 125 1.55 -0.88 -5.36
C THR A 125 1.61 -1.92 -4.24
N GLU A 126 2.64 -2.76 -4.27
CA GLU A 126 2.94 -3.73 -3.23
C GLU A 126 3.09 -3.12 -1.83
N LYS A 127 3.46 -1.83 -1.74
CA LYS A 127 3.67 -1.12 -0.46
C LYS A 127 2.42 -1.14 0.41
N LEU A 128 1.24 -1.13 -0.21
CA LEU A 128 -0.02 -1.28 0.49
C LEU A 128 -0.34 -2.75 0.76
N TYR A 129 -0.38 -3.58 -0.27
CA TYR A 129 -0.90 -4.94 -0.17
C TYR A 129 -0.01 -5.89 0.63
N ASN A 130 1.32 -5.66 0.66
CA ASN A 130 2.24 -6.48 1.43
C ASN A 130 1.99 -6.35 2.93
N ILE A 131 1.79 -5.13 3.43
CA ILE A 131 1.56 -4.93 4.87
C ILE A 131 0.13 -5.28 5.28
N LEU A 132 -0.86 -5.07 4.42
CA LEU A 132 -2.25 -5.48 4.68
C LEU A 132 -2.39 -6.98 4.92
N PHE A 133 -1.43 -7.78 4.49
CA PHE A 133 -1.40 -9.21 4.82
C PHE A 133 -1.19 -9.47 6.33
N TYR A 134 -0.62 -8.53 7.07
CA TYR A 134 -0.30 -8.60 8.49
C TYR A 134 -1.17 -7.67 9.34
N PRO A 135 -1.33 -7.92 10.65
CA PRO A 135 -2.09 -7.06 11.57
C PRO A 135 -1.27 -5.83 11.99
N VAL A 136 -1.00 -4.96 11.02
CA VAL A 136 -0.37 -3.64 11.17
C VAL A 136 -1.26 -2.63 10.46
N VAL A 137 -1.42 -1.45 11.07
CA VAL A 137 -2.23 -0.39 10.46
C VAL A 137 -1.39 0.35 9.41
N PRO A 138 -1.76 0.34 8.12
CA PRO A 138 -1.07 1.13 7.11
C PRO A 138 -1.46 2.60 7.22
N ILE A 139 -0.46 3.46 7.18
CA ILE A 139 -0.63 4.89 6.90
C ILE A 139 -0.30 5.07 5.43
N VAL A 140 -1.27 5.53 4.65
CA VAL A 140 -1.22 5.51 3.19
C VAL A 140 -1.00 6.91 2.63
N PHE A 141 -0.19 6.99 1.59
CA PHE A 141 0.12 8.23 0.88
C PHE A 141 0.14 7.92 -0.62
N GLY A 142 -0.83 8.44 -1.37
CA GLY A 142 -1.06 8.12 -2.77
C GLY A 142 -2.31 8.84 -3.31
N GLY A 143 -2.56 8.73 -4.62
CA GLY A 143 -3.63 9.48 -5.30
C GLY A 143 -4.95 8.71 -5.46
N VAL A 144 -5.01 7.45 -5.02
CA VAL A 144 -6.21 6.62 -5.10
C VAL A 144 -7.26 7.04 -4.07
N ASN A 145 -8.54 6.81 -4.38
CA ASN A 145 -9.58 6.75 -3.37
C ASN A 145 -9.49 5.41 -2.62
N TYR A 146 -8.84 5.40 -1.46
CA TYR A 146 -8.61 4.17 -0.68
C TYR A 146 -9.90 3.50 -0.20
N SER A 147 -10.99 4.26 0.01
CA SER A 147 -12.29 3.71 0.40
C SER A 147 -12.94 2.83 -0.66
N ASP A 148 -12.51 2.92 -1.92
CA ASP A 148 -12.96 2.04 -3.00
C ASP A 148 -12.34 0.64 -2.92
N ILE A 149 -11.17 0.52 -2.28
CA ILE A 149 -10.31 -0.67 -2.36
C ILE A 149 -9.98 -1.28 -1.00
N LEU A 150 -10.26 -0.56 0.10
CA LEU A 150 -10.01 -0.98 1.46
C LEU A 150 -11.28 -0.89 2.31
N PRO A 151 -11.45 -1.79 3.29
CA PRO A 151 -12.52 -1.68 4.27
C PRO A 151 -12.46 -0.35 5.04
N PRO A 152 -13.61 0.16 5.51
CA PRO A 152 -13.62 1.34 6.37
C PRO A 152 -12.82 1.08 7.65
N ASN A 153 -12.20 2.13 8.18
CA ASN A 153 -11.38 2.09 9.40
C ASN A 153 -10.15 1.16 9.33
N SER A 154 -9.69 0.75 8.15
CA SER A 154 -8.53 -0.16 8.02
C SER A 154 -7.19 0.52 7.71
N PHE A 155 -7.17 1.85 7.57
CA PHE A 155 -6.01 2.63 7.13
C PHE A 155 -6.11 4.07 7.62
N ILE A 156 -4.99 4.81 7.55
CA ILE A 156 -4.95 6.25 7.82
C ILE A 156 -4.46 6.99 6.56
N PRO A 157 -5.29 7.83 5.90
CA PRO A 157 -4.88 8.58 4.72
C PRO A 157 -4.03 9.79 5.10
N ALA A 158 -2.71 9.72 4.93
CA ALA A 158 -1.78 10.77 5.34
C ALA A 158 -2.09 12.13 4.69
N LEU A 159 -2.53 12.14 3.43
CA LEU A 159 -2.80 13.37 2.68
C LEU A 159 -4.03 14.15 3.18
N GLU A 160 -4.84 13.58 4.08
CA GLU A 160 -5.95 14.31 4.76
C GLU A 160 -5.47 15.13 5.96
N TYR A 161 -4.20 14.99 6.35
CA TYR A 161 -3.63 15.62 7.55
C TYR A 161 -2.36 16.38 7.21
N LYS A 162 -2.16 17.52 7.89
CA LYS A 162 -0.81 18.07 8.02
C LYS A 162 0.04 17.09 8.85
N PRO A 163 1.36 17.00 8.62
CA PRO A 163 2.21 16.06 9.35
C PRO A 163 2.10 16.15 10.88
N ALA A 164 1.97 17.37 11.44
CA ALA A 164 1.76 17.59 12.87
C ALA A 164 0.43 17.00 13.38
N ASP A 165 -0.66 17.18 12.63
CA ASP A 165 -1.98 16.66 13.01
C ASP A 165 -2.01 15.13 12.91
N LEU A 166 -1.36 14.57 11.88
CA LEU A 166 -1.19 13.13 11.74
C LEU A 166 -0.38 12.56 12.91
N ALA A 167 0.70 13.22 13.33
CA ALA A 167 1.49 12.79 14.48
C ALA A 167 0.66 12.74 15.77
N ILE A 168 -0.22 13.72 16.00
CA ILE A 168 -1.15 13.71 17.14
C ILE A 168 -2.07 12.49 17.08
N LEU A 169 -2.63 12.17 15.91
CA LEU A 169 -3.47 10.99 15.73
C LEU A 169 -2.68 9.69 15.98
N ILE A 170 -1.49 9.55 15.39
CA ILE A 170 -0.61 8.39 15.58
C ILE A 170 -0.28 8.20 17.06
N LEU A 171 0.11 9.25 17.76
CA LEU A 171 0.44 9.19 19.19
C LEU A 171 -0.78 8.83 20.03
N LYS A 172 -1.97 9.36 19.73
CA LYS A 172 -3.20 8.96 20.45
C LYS A 172 -3.48 7.47 20.29
N LEU A 173 -3.37 6.95 19.08
CA LEU A 173 -3.58 5.53 18.79
C LEU A 173 -2.47 4.65 19.36
N SER A 174 -1.22 5.11 19.40
CA SER A 174 -0.09 4.33 19.94
C SER A 174 -0.15 4.16 21.46
N HIS A 175 -0.96 4.95 22.16
CA HIS A 175 -1.17 4.84 23.60
C HIS A 175 -2.54 4.23 23.98
N ASP A 176 -3.35 3.85 22.99
CA ASP A 176 -4.68 3.26 23.19
C ASP A 176 -4.80 1.97 22.36
N GLU A 177 -4.43 0.85 23.00
CA GLU A 177 -4.47 -0.48 22.38
C GLU A 177 -5.86 -0.86 21.89
N THR A 178 -6.92 -0.45 22.61
CA THR A 178 -8.30 -0.74 22.22
C THR A 178 -8.66 -0.02 20.92
N ARG A 179 -8.38 1.28 20.80
CA ARG A 179 -8.63 2.04 19.56
C ARG A 179 -7.76 1.57 18.41
N TYR A 180 -6.50 1.24 18.67
CA TYR A 180 -5.63 0.68 17.64
C TYR A 180 -6.18 -0.66 17.12
N ASN A 181 -6.57 -1.57 18.01
CA ASN A 181 -7.11 -2.87 17.62
C ASN A 181 -8.45 -2.75 16.88
N ALA A 182 -9.27 -1.73 17.16
CA ALA A 182 -10.48 -1.44 16.40
C ALA A 182 -10.20 -1.18 14.91
N MET A 183 -9.01 -0.65 14.56
CA MET A 183 -8.59 -0.46 13.16
C MET A 183 -8.16 -1.76 12.47
N LEU A 184 -8.04 -2.86 13.21
CA LEU A 184 -7.68 -4.18 12.68
C LEU A 184 -8.86 -5.16 12.64
N GLU A 185 -10.02 -4.77 13.18
CA GLU A 185 -11.22 -5.62 13.23
C GLU A 185 -11.77 -6.01 11.85
N TRP A 186 -11.50 -5.21 10.81
CA TRP A 186 -11.88 -5.53 9.44
C TRP A 186 -11.36 -6.92 9.01
N ARG A 187 -10.21 -7.36 9.55
CA ARG A 187 -9.62 -8.68 9.26
C ARG A 187 -10.51 -9.86 9.67
N ASN A 188 -11.51 -9.62 10.52
CA ASN A 188 -12.51 -10.62 10.86
C ASN A 188 -13.47 -10.91 9.71
N ARG A 189 -13.71 -9.92 8.84
CA ARG A 189 -14.71 -9.98 7.74
C ARG A 189 -14.11 -10.00 6.35
N TYR A 190 -12.85 -9.61 6.19
CA TYR A 190 -12.20 -9.52 4.88
C TYR A 190 -10.93 -10.37 4.81
N GLN A 191 -10.54 -10.69 3.58
CA GLN A 191 -9.35 -11.43 3.23
C GLN A 191 -8.54 -10.62 2.20
N VAL A 192 -7.22 -10.60 2.39
CA VAL A 192 -6.29 -9.97 1.45
C VAL A 192 -5.74 -11.03 0.51
N SER A 193 -5.72 -10.73 -0.79
CA SER A 193 -5.02 -11.51 -1.80
C SER A 193 -3.91 -10.69 -2.44
N LYS A 194 -2.71 -11.27 -2.50
CA LYS A 194 -1.52 -10.65 -3.13
C LYS A 194 -1.29 -11.20 -4.55
N VAL A 195 -2.25 -11.93 -5.09
CA VAL A 195 -2.11 -12.61 -6.40
C VAL A 195 -2.45 -11.67 -7.56
N GLY A 196 -2.57 -10.35 -7.32
CA GLY A 196 -2.87 -9.36 -8.35
C GLY A 196 -1.93 -9.44 -9.56
N THR A 197 -0.63 -9.63 -9.33
CA THR A 197 0.37 -9.73 -10.40
C THR A 197 0.28 -11.03 -11.20
N ARG A 198 -0.36 -12.09 -10.68
CA ARG A 198 -0.65 -13.31 -11.48
C ARG A 198 -2.05 -13.23 -12.12
N ARG A 199 -2.99 -12.57 -11.46
CA ARG A 199 -4.35 -12.32 -11.96
C ARG A 199 -4.32 -11.61 -13.30
N ILE A 200 -3.36 -10.70 -13.52
CA ILE A 200 -3.17 -10.04 -14.81
C ILE A 200 -3.10 -11.02 -16.00
N TYR A 201 -2.43 -12.18 -15.83
CA TYR A 201 -2.32 -13.18 -16.88
C TYR A 201 -3.63 -13.95 -17.09
N CYS A 202 -4.41 -14.16 -16.03
CA CYS A 202 -5.75 -14.74 -16.11
C CYS A 202 -6.72 -13.80 -16.82
N ASP A 203 -6.68 -12.50 -16.50
CA ASP A 203 -7.51 -11.47 -17.12
C ASP A 203 -7.15 -11.32 -18.60
N LEU A 204 -5.84 -11.31 -18.92
CA LEU A 204 -5.34 -11.32 -20.29
C LEU A 204 -5.82 -12.54 -21.07
N CYS A 205 -5.67 -13.75 -20.50
CA CYS A 205 -6.13 -15.00 -21.12
C CYS A 205 -7.64 -14.99 -21.40
N THR A 206 -8.43 -14.49 -20.44
CA THR A 206 -9.89 -14.36 -20.60
C THR A 206 -10.23 -13.39 -21.72
N LYS A 207 -9.57 -12.22 -21.77
CA LYS A 207 -9.80 -11.23 -22.84
C LYS A 207 -9.42 -11.77 -24.21
N LEU A 208 -8.27 -12.44 -24.35
CA LEU A 208 -7.80 -13.04 -25.61
C LEU A 208 -8.75 -14.11 -26.17
N ARG A 209 -9.59 -14.73 -25.32
CA ARG A 209 -10.60 -15.71 -25.75
C ARG A 209 -11.89 -15.06 -26.27
N THR A 210 -12.06 -13.75 -26.11
CA THR A 210 -13.25 -13.03 -26.56
C THR A 210 -12.91 -12.15 -27.77
N THR A 211 -13.83 -12.01 -28.72
CA THR A 211 -13.66 -11.08 -29.85
C THR A 211 -13.67 -9.61 -29.41
N LYS A 212 -14.13 -9.32 -28.18
CA LYS A 212 -14.20 -7.99 -27.56
C LYS A 212 -12.84 -7.29 -27.42
N LEU A 213 -11.73 -8.03 -27.44
CA LEU A 213 -10.40 -7.40 -27.40
C LEU A 213 -10.14 -6.56 -28.66
N TYR A 214 -10.78 -6.90 -29.78
CA TYR A 214 -10.65 -6.20 -31.05
C TYR A 214 -11.72 -5.11 -31.24
N GLU A 215 -12.61 -4.90 -30.26
CA GLU A 215 -13.49 -3.73 -30.22
C GLU A 215 -12.61 -2.54 -29.79
N GLU A 216 -12.26 -1.71 -30.77
CA GLU A 216 -11.19 -0.69 -30.80
C GLU A 216 -11.11 0.22 -29.56
N LYS A 217 -10.39 -0.21 -28.52
CA LYS A 217 -9.86 0.72 -27.51
C LYS A 217 -8.49 1.21 -27.96
N LEU A 218 -8.50 2.22 -28.83
CA LEU A 218 -7.30 2.91 -29.27
C LEU A 218 -7.07 4.13 -28.38
N TYR A 219 -5.83 4.32 -27.93
CA TYR A 219 -5.41 5.55 -27.28
C TYR A 219 -4.74 6.41 -28.36
N ASP A 220 -5.34 7.55 -28.69
CA ASP A 220 -4.79 8.47 -29.70
C ASP A 220 -3.40 8.96 -29.31
N ASP A 221 -3.21 9.25 -28.01
CA ASP A 221 -1.95 9.59 -27.39
C ASP A 221 -1.78 8.78 -26.10
N PHE A 222 -0.95 7.73 -26.18
CA PHE A 222 -0.67 6.87 -25.02
C PHE A 222 0.11 7.62 -23.94
N GLU A 223 1.00 8.56 -24.30
CA GLU A 223 1.81 9.28 -23.32
C GLU A 223 0.95 10.27 -22.53
N ASP A 224 0.04 10.98 -23.20
CA ASP A 224 -0.92 11.86 -22.53
C ASP A 224 -1.88 11.06 -21.64
N TRP A 225 -2.46 9.99 -22.17
CA TRP A 225 -3.33 9.11 -21.39
C TRP A 225 -2.60 8.51 -20.18
N PHE A 226 -1.40 7.94 -20.36
CA PHE A 226 -0.70 7.29 -19.26
C PHE A 226 -0.07 8.29 -18.29
N GLY A 227 0.48 9.39 -18.77
CA GLY A 227 1.20 10.39 -17.98
C GLY A 227 0.29 11.47 -17.43
N THR A 228 -0.15 12.38 -18.31
CA THR A 228 -0.92 13.59 -17.94
C THR A 228 -2.25 13.23 -17.29
N GLN A 229 -3.04 12.36 -17.93
CA GLN A 229 -4.39 12.02 -17.47
C GLN A 229 -4.39 11.10 -16.25
N SER A 230 -3.23 10.67 -15.75
CA SER A 230 -3.12 10.00 -14.44
C SER A 230 -3.13 11.00 -13.28
N HIS A 231 -3.23 12.30 -13.59
CA HIS A 231 -3.34 13.42 -12.66
C HIS A 231 -2.31 13.33 -11.52
N CYS A 232 -1.05 13.10 -11.91
CA CYS A 232 0.04 13.03 -10.97
C CYS A 232 0.17 14.35 -10.21
N ARG A 233 0.35 14.23 -8.90
CA ARG A 233 0.44 15.31 -7.93
C ARG A 233 1.69 15.13 -7.07
N LYS A 234 2.09 16.20 -6.39
CA LYS A 234 3.21 16.24 -5.45
C LYS A 234 2.81 16.92 -4.16
N TYR A 235 3.36 16.44 -3.06
CA TYR A 235 3.21 17.08 -1.78
C TYR A 235 4.04 18.37 -1.68
N THR A 236 3.48 19.37 -1.04
CA THR A 236 4.12 20.61 -0.61
C THR A 236 3.63 20.98 0.79
N THR A 237 4.31 21.87 1.48
CA THR A 237 3.91 22.35 2.82
C THR A 237 2.53 23.01 2.83
N ASP A 238 2.10 23.56 1.68
CA ASP A 238 0.79 24.21 1.51
C ASP A 238 -0.31 23.24 1.05
N GLY A 239 0.04 21.97 0.80
CA GLY A 239 -0.88 20.92 0.36
C GLY A 239 -0.41 20.17 -0.88
N VAL A 240 -1.32 19.37 -1.45
CA VAL A 240 -1.04 18.55 -2.64
C VAL A 240 -1.37 19.35 -3.89
N VAL A 241 -0.40 19.50 -4.80
CA VAL A 241 -0.52 20.28 -6.04
C VAL A 241 -0.22 19.42 -7.27
N PRO A 242 -0.70 19.76 -8.47
CA PRO A 242 -0.32 19.07 -9.70
C PRO A 242 1.20 19.00 -9.89
N SER A 243 1.68 17.85 -10.37
CA SER A 243 3.06 17.68 -10.80
C SER A 243 3.20 18.19 -12.23
N THR A 244 3.73 19.40 -12.37
CA THR A 244 4.24 19.94 -13.64
C THR A 244 5.44 19.14 -14.14
#